data_AF-A0A7W0VL61-F1
#
_entry.id   AF-A0A7W0VL61-F1
#
_cell.length_a   1.000
_cell.length_b   1.000
_cell.length_c   1.000
_cell.angle_alpha   90.00
_cell.angle_beta   90.00
_cell.angle_gamma   90.00
#
_symmetry.space_group_name_H-M   'P 1'
#
loop_
_entity.id
_entity.type
_entity.pdbx_description
1 polymer ?
#
loop_
_entity_poly.entity_id
_entity_poly.type
_entity_poly.pdbx_seq_one_letter_code
_entity_poly.pdbx_strand_id
1 'polypeptide(L)'
;MGQDATRDLGGERRRSQNGVRELVPGERIHTWDIIKVLGGGGFGTVYEVRDARNGRRAALKLMHAHFVASPEMLARFDREISVLRRMTHPNIVNLIEAGFSADQRPYLCMELLEGEELSKIVTEKGPLDPHLALSIFEPLCEALAKAHELNIIHRDVKASNVLVCRPENGGIGRVVLLDFGIAKLADALSPELTATGQSLGTPSCMAPEQIHGQRVDGRTDVYALGGLLFYMLTGRLPFQDSSATMIQYLHLHARRPNISSIVSAPRRLDDVIACAMAINPADRFPDPRALLAATRSALRDTAVMPVPTGEIPCVALMVTTADRSGGAALDAALLDDLEAVMPAAQQLLSTSGFQLAVDLGATALFVARAELVGDPVAIASAVFDQLQRRRGRDSRVRIGVCVHRDAATFVGSDIQPGPLLRPATWNLPEDLEGVWVTNKIDASAPTGRCVRS
;
A
#
# COMPACT_ATOMS: atom_id res chain seq x y z
N MET A 1 -56.49 15.64 -37.43
CA MET A 1 -56.42 15.59 -35.96
C MET A 1 -55.31 14.61 -35.62
N GLY A 2 -54.11 15.14 -35.46
CA GLY A 2 -52.89 14.37 -35.24
C GLY A 2 -52.75 14.00 -33.77
N GLN A 3 -52.40 12.74 -33.53
CA GLN A 3 -51.88 12.23 -32.28
C GLN A 3 -50.51 12.83 -32.05
N ASP A 4 -50.24 13.38 -30.86
CA ASP A 4 -48.89 13.73 -30.47
C ASP A 4 -48.58 13.19 -29.07
N ALA A 5 -47.57 12.32 -29.05
CA ALA A 5 -47.11 11.56 -27.93
C ALA A 5 -46.21 12.42 -27.05
N THR A 6 -46.65 12.73 -25.83
CA THR A 6 -45.78 13.33 -24.82
C THR A 6 -44.92 12.23 -24.20
N ARG A 7 -43.66 12.23 -24.61
CA ARG A 7 -42.57 11.38 -24.11
C ARG A 7 -42.43 11.50 -22.60
N ASP A 8 -42.65 10.36 -21.94
CA ASP A 8 -42.21 10.06 -20.58
C ASP A 8 -40.67 10.03 -20.57
N LEU A 9 -40.03 11.11 -20.10
CA LEU A 9 -38.60 11.14 -19.82
C LEU A 9 -38.37 10.61 -18.40
N GLY A 10 -38.54 9.29 -18.27
CA GLY A 10 -38.00 8.52 -17.16
C GLY A 10 -36.48 8.63 -17.18
N GLY A 11 -35.95 9.55 -16.37
CA GLY A 11 -34.52 9.61 -16.07
C GLY A 11 -34.11 8.30 -15.40
N GLU A 12 -33.45 7.44 -16.16
CA GLU A 12 -32.87 6.19 -15.68
C GLU A 12 -31.97 6.47 -14.48
N ARG A 13 -32.42 6.01 -13.32
CA ARG A 13 -31.75 6.16 -12.03
C ARG A 13 -30.49 5.32 -12.04
N ARG A 14 -29.32 5.95 -12.19
CA ARG A 14 -28.03 5.28 -11.99
C ARG A 14 -27.90 4.90 -10.51
N ARG A 15 -28.15 3.63 -10.19
CA ARG A 15 -27.68 3.01 -8.94
C ARG A 15 -26.16 2.90 -9.01
N SER A 16 -25.43 3.44 -8.02
CA SER A 16 -24.01 3.14 -7.87
C SER A 16 -23.85 1.67 -7.42
N GLN A 17 -22.68 1.08 -7.69
CA GLN A 17 -22.37 -0.34 -7.40
C GLN A 17 -22.53 -0.73 -5.90
N ASN A 18 -22.76 0.23 -4.99
CA ASN A 18 -22.88 -0.01 -3.54
C ASN A 18 -24.29 0.20 -2.96
N GLY A 19 -25.33 0.41 -3.77
CA GLY A 19 -26.72 0.48 -3.28
C GLY A 19 -27.07 1.72 -2.42
N VAL A 20 -26.16 2.69 -2.30
CA VAL A 20 -26.40 3.96 -1.60
C VAL A 20 -26.92 5.01 -2.57
N ARG A 21 -28.04 5.68 -2.23
CA ARG A 21 -28.58 6.80 -3.00
C ARG A 21 -27.66 8.02 -2.87
N GLU A 22 -27.00 8.40 -3.95
CA GLU A 22 -26.30 9.68 -4.06
C GLU A 22 -27.30 10.82 -4.22
N LEU A 23 -27.05 11.94 -3.53
CA LEU A 23 -27.81 13.17 -3.72
C LEU A 23 -27.44 13.81 -5.06
N VAL A 24 -28.43 14.37 -5.76
CA VAL A 24 -28.25 15.03 -7.07
C VAL A 24 -28.22 16.56 -6.94
N PRO A 25 -27.66 17.28 -7.92
CA PRO A 25 -27.70 18.74 -7.94
C PRO A 25 -29.12 19.30 -7.74
N GLY A 26 -29.27 20.24 -6.82
CA GLY A 26 -30.57 20.83 -6.46
C GLY A 26 -31.28 20.16 -5.27
N GLU A 27 -30.84 18.98 -4.83
CA GLU A 27 -31.21 18.49 -3.49
C GLU A 27 -30.51 19.32 -2.40
N ARG A 28 -31.02 19.28 -1.16
CA ARG A 28 -30.58 20.15 -0.07
C ARG A 28 -30.44 19.40 1.25
N ILE A 29 -29.38 19.71 2.00
CA ILE A 29 -29.21 19.33 3.40
C ILE A 29 -29.26 20.61 4.25
N HIS A 30 -30.31 20.77 5.05
CA HIS A 30 -30.58 22.01 5.81
C HIS A 30 -30.53 23.26 4.93
N THR A 31 -29.50 24.09 5.05
CA THR A 31 -29.32 25.30 4.24
C THR A 31 -28.33 25.11 3.09
N TRP A 32 -27.80 23.90 2.89
CA TRP A 32 -26.75 23.59 1.92
C TRP A 32 -27.34 22.95 0.66
N ASP A 33 -27.34 23.70 -0.45
CA ASP A 33 -27.69 23.22 -1.78
C ASP A 33 -26.57 22.35 -2.35
N ILE A 34 -26.89 21.13 -2.79
CA ILE A 34 -25.94 20.26 -3.51
C ILE A 34 -25.68 20.85 -4.90
N ILE A 35 -24.42 21.11 -5.22
CA ILE A 35 -23.97 21.57 -6.54
C ILE A 35 -23.52 20.40 -7.38
N LYS A 36 -22.56 19.60 -6.88
CA LYS A 36 -22.01 18.43 -7.57
C LYS A 36 -21.32 17.49 -6.59
N VAL A 37 -21.06 16.27 -7.02
CA VAL A 37 -20.19 15.32 -6.30
C VAL A 37 -18.73 15.71 -6.53
N LEU A 38 -17.93 15.74 -5.45
CA LEU A 38 -16.47 15.93 -5.50
C LEU A 38 -15.72 14.59 -5.42
N GLY A 39 -16.28 13.62 -4.70
CA GLY A 39 -15.72 12.28 -4.56
C GLY A 39 -16.50 11.44 -3.57
N GLY A 40 -16.09 10.18 -3.38
CA GLY A 40 -16.72 9.27 -2.42
C GLY A 40 -15.74 8.21 -1.95
N GLY A 41 -15.93 7.73 -0.73
CA GLY A 41 -15.11 6.68 -0.12
C GLY A 41 -15.95 5.74 0.76
N GLY A 42 -15.27 4.85 1.49
CA GLY A 42 -15.91 3.86 2.35
C GLY A 42 -16.80 4.45 3.45
N PHE A 43 -16.55 5.70 3.86
CA PHE A 43 -17.27 6.35 4.96
C PHE A 43 -18.42 7.28 4.51
N GLY A 44 -18.40 7.74 3.26
CA GLY A 44 -19.41 8.70 2.79
C GLY A 44 -19.08 9.32 1.44
N THR A 45 -19.97 10.20 1.00
CA THR A 45 -19.85 10.95 -0.26
C THR A 45 -19.59 12.43 0.05
N VAL A 46 -18.64 13.03 -0.67
CA VAL A 46 -18.29 14.44 -0.54
C VAL A 46 -18.91 15.23 -1.70
N TYR A 47 -19.65 16.26 -1.35
CA TYR A 47 -20.35 17.14 -2.27
C TYR A 47 -19.77 18.55 -2.22
N GLU A 48 -19.72 19.22 -3.35
CA GLU A 48 -19.66 20.67 -3.36
C GLU A 48 -21.05 21.20 -3.05
N VAL A 49 -21.15 22.12 -2.09
CA VAL A 49 -22.40 22.71 -1.66
C VAL A 49 -22.33 24.22 -1.62
N ARG A 50 -23.51 24.86 -1.64
CA ARG A 50 -23.66 26.31 -1.46
C ARG A 50 -24.66 26.62 -0.35
N ASP A 51 -24.27 27.49 0.57
CA ASP A 51 -25.15 28.00 1.61
C ASP A 51 -26.23 28.89 0.98
N ALA A 52 -27.49 28.49 1.10
CA ALA A 52 -28.64 29.23 0.58
C ALA A 52 -28.82 30.60 1.25
N ARG A 53 -28.22 30.83 2.43
CA ARG A 53 -28.34 32.09 3.20
C ARG A 53 -27.45 33.20 2.67
N ASN A 54 -26.23 32.86 2.24
CA ASN A 54 -25.18 33.84 1.93
C ASN A 54 -24.40 33.51 0.63
N GLY A 55 -24.70 32.41 -0.04
CA GLY A 55 -24.05 31.99 -1.28
C GLY A 55 -22.65 31.39 -1.12
N ARG A 56 -22.15 31.21 0.11
CA ARG A 56 -20.82 30.65 0.37
C ARG A 56 -20.73 29.19 -0.10
N ARG A 57 -19.68 28.86 -0.86
CA ARG A 57 -19.36 27.49 -1.28
C ARG A 57 -18.60 26.74 -0.17
N ALA A 58 -18.85 25.44 -0.06
CA ALA A 58 -18.23 24.56 0.92
C ALA A 58 -18.14 23.12 0.40
N ALA A 59 -17.37 22.27 1.08
CA ALA A 59 -17.33 20.83 0.85
C ALA A 59 -18.13 20.13 1.96
N LEU A 60 -19.16 19.37 1.61
CA LEU A 60 -20.00 18.63 2.54
C LEU A 60 -19.78 17.13 2.40
N LYS A 61 -19.23 16.49 3.43
CA LYS A 61 -19.11 15.03 3.52
C LYS A 61 -20.34 14.48 4.24
N LEU A 62 -21.13 13.67 3.54
CA LEU A 62 -22.30 12.98 4.06
C LEU A 62 -21.96 11.51 4.28
N MET A 63 -22.11 11.02 5.51
CA MET A 63 -21.78 9.64 5.85
C MET A 63 -22.83 8.66 5.29
N HIS A 64 -22.43 7.42 5.03
CA HIS A 64 -23.35 6.37 4.54
C HIS A 64 -24.37 5.95 5.62
N ALA A 65 -25.54 5.45 5.18
CA ALA A 65 -26.64 5.11 6.08
C ALA A 65 -26.32 4.00 7.11
N HIS A 66 -25.37 3.10 6.82
CA HIS A 66 -24.98 2.05 7.75
C HIS A 66 -24.21 2.56 8.98
N PHE A 67 -23.76 3.82 8.97
CA PHE A 67 -23.21 4.51 10.15
C PHE A 67 -24.30 5.18 11.02
N VAL A 68 -25.59 4.94 10.76
CA VAL A 68 -26.70 5.53 11.55
C VAL A 68 -27.18 4.58 12.67
N ALA A 69 -26.45 3.49 12.94
CA ALA A 69 -27.02 2.32 13.60
C ALA A 69 -27.17 2.39 15.14
N SER A 70 -26.61 3.36 15.88
CA SER A 70 -26.81 3.42 17.34
C SER A 70 -26.83 4.82 17.98
N PRO A 71 -27.67 5.07 19.00
CA PRO A 71 -27.67 6.31 19.79
C PRO A 71 -26.30 6.63 20.44
N GLU A 72 -25.54 5.59 20.78
CA GLU A 72 -24.18 5.71 21.33
C GLU A 72 -23.19 6.28 20.30
N MET A 73 -23.37 5.94 19.02
CA MET A 73 -22.59 6.49 17.92
C MET A 73 -22.87 7.98 17.72
N LEU A 74 -24.14 8.38 17.80
CA LEU A 74 -24.56 9.79 17.69
C LEU A 74 -23.96 10.64 18.82
N ALA A 75 -24.06 10.18 20.07
CA ALA A 75 -23.51 10.88 21.23
C ALA A 75 -21.98 11.03 21.17
N ARG A 76 -21.28 10.04 20.61
CA ARG A 76 -19.83 10.13 20.37
C ARG A 76 -19.50 11.04 19.20
N PHE A 77 -20.29 11.04 18.12
CA PHE A 77 -20.09 11.95 16.97
C PHE A 77 -20.18 13.41 17.39
N ASP A 78 -21.16 13.76 18.22
CA ASP A 78 -21.30 15.12 18.76
C ASP A 78 -20.09 15.52 19.62
N ARG A 79 -19.56 14.58 20.42
CA ARG A 79 -18.35 14.81 21.23
C ARG A 79 -17.13 15.07 20.33
N GLU A 80 -16.93 14.28 19.29
CA GLU A 80 -15.80 14.44 18.37
C GLU A 80 -15.91 15.75 17.56
N ILE A 81 -17.10 16.13 17.11
CA ILE A 81 -17.33 17.45 16.47
C ILE A 81 -16.94 18.58 17.41
N SER A 82 -17.33 18.49 18.69
CA SER A 82 -17.03 19.54 19.66
C SER A 82 -15.52 19.75 19.83
N VAL A 83 -14.75 18.67 19.70
CA VAL A 83 -13.29 18.66 19.78
C VAL A 83 -12.69 19.24 18.49
N LEU A 84 -13.16 18.80 17.32
CA LEU A 84 -12.71 19.30 16.01
C LEU A 84 -13.00 20.79 15.81
N ARG A 85 -14.12 21.30 16.33
CA ARG A 85 -14.44 22.75 16.28
C ARG A 85 -13.43 23.61 17.02
N ARG A 86 -12.70 23.06 17.99
CA ARG A 86 -11.66 23.77 18.75
C ARG A 86 -10.29 23.73 18.07
N MET A 87 -10.18 22.97 16.98
CA MET A 87 -8.94 22.77 16.25
C MET A 87 -8.87 23.75 15.08
N THR A 88 -8.19 24.88 15.30
CA THR A 88 -7.89 25.87 14.24
C THR A 88 -6.41 25.85 13.95
N HIS A 89 -6.04 25.50 12.72
CA HIS A 89 -4.67 25.51 12.25
C HIS A 89 -4.64 25.71 10.73
N PRO A 90 -3.70 26.48 10.16
CA PRO A 90 -3.62 26.67 8.71
C PRO A 90 -3.48 25.33 7.97
N ASN A 91 -2.84 24.31 8.52
CA ASN A 91 -2.63 23.03 7.82
C ASN A 91 -3.67 21.94 8.17
N ILE A 92 -4.81 22.34 8.75
CA ILE A 92 -5.94 21.47 9.07
C ILE A 92 -7.18 22.01 8.36
N VAL A 93 -8.01 21.14 7.80
CA VAL A 93 -9.25 21.57 7.15
C VAL A 93 -10.19 22.22 8.16
N ASN A 94 -10.68 23.41 7.83
CA ASN A 94 -11.59 24.13 8.71
C ASN A 94 -13.02 23.55 8.64
N LEU A 95 -13.53 23.10 9.78
CA LEU A 95 -14.92 22.67 9.94
C LEU A 95 -15.83 23.90 10.07
N ILE A 96 -16.73 24.10 9.11
CA ILE A 96 -17.71 25.20 9.11
C ILE A 96 -18.91 24.82 9.97
N GLU A 97 -19.46 23.63 9.73
CA GLU A 97 -20.68 23.16 10.37
C GLU A 97 -20.68 21.63 10.39
N ALA A 98 -21.43 21.04 11.31
CA ALA A 98 -21.67 19.61 11.32
C ALA A 98 -23.05 19.36 11.93
N GLY A 99 -23.69 18.27 11.53
CA GLY A 99 -25.03 17.93 12.00
C GLY A 99 -25.54 16.64 11.38
N PHE A 100 -26.86 16.50 11.34
CA PHE A 100 -27.55 15.34 10.79
C PHE A 100 -28.49 15.76 9.67
N SER A 101 -28.50 15.02 8.57
CA SER A 101 -29.50 15.20 7.50
C SER A 101 -30.91 14.79 7.97
N ALA A 102 -31.91 15.02 7.12
CA ALA A 102 -33.30 14.63 7.42
C ALA A 102 -33.45 13.12 7.68
N ASP A 103 -32.64 12.29 7.04
CA ASP A 103 -32.57 10.83 7.24
C ASP A 103 -31.53 10.40 8.30
N GLN A 104 -31.18 11.32 9.22
CA GLN A 104 -30.30 11.09 10.37
C GLN A 104 -28.86 10.67 10.01
N ARG A 105 -28.42 10.91 8.77
CA ARG A 105 -27.03 10.67 8.39
C ARG A 105 -26.15 11.83 8.89
N PRO A 106 -25.04 11.54 9.58
CA PRO A 106 -24.09 12.56 9.96
C PRO A 106 -23.51 13.27 8.73
N TYR A 107 -23.36 14.58 8.79
CA TYR A 107 -22.63 15.36 7.79
C TYR A 107 -21.63 16.32 8.42
N LEU A 108 -20.60 16.62 7.65
CA LEU A 108 -19.56 17.59 7.97
C LEU A 108 -19.45 18.58 6.82
N CYS A 109 -19.70 19.85 7.08
CA CYS A 109 -19.50 20.93 6.14
C CYS A 109 -18.17 21.63 6.46
N MET A 110 -17.26 21.62 5.49
CA MET A 110 -15.88 22.06 5.61
C MET A 110 -15.57 23.14 4.57
N GLU A 111 -14.49 23.89 4.77
CA GLU A 111 -14.00 24.78 3.72
C GLU A 111 -13.78 24.04 2.40
N LEU A 112 -14.21 24.66 1.29
CA LEU A 112 -13.92 24.14 -0.04
C LEU A 112 -12.50 24.53 -0.41
N LEU A 113 -11.65 23.54 -0.68
CA LEU A 113 -10.26 23.73 -1.04
C LEU A 113 -10.05 23.45 -2.53
N GLU A 114 -9.28 24.30 -3.19
CA GLU A 114 -8.90 24.12 -4.59
C GLU A 114 -7.46 23.59 -4.65
N GLY A 115 -7.32 22.30 -4.94
CA GLY A 115 -6.04 21.61 -4.88
C GLY A 115 -6.12 20.18 -5.39
N GLU A 116 -5.00 19.48 -5.26
CA GLU A 116 -4.87 18.07 -5.66
C GLU A 116 -4.48 17.23 -4.44
N GLU A 117 -5.00 16.01 -4.39
CA GLU A 117 -4.61 15.03 -3.37
C GLU A 117 -3.15 14.64 -3.56
N LEU A 118 -2.39 14.52 -2.46
CA LEU A 118 -0.99 14.12 -2.51
C LEU A 118 -0.80 12.74 -3.17
N SER A 119 -1.76 11.82 -3.00
CA SER A 119 -1.77 10.52 -3.69
C SER A 119 -1.74 10.68 -5.22
N LYS A 120 -2.56 11.59 -5.77
CA LYS A 120 -2.60 11.87 -7.21
C LYS A 120 -1.31 12.52 -7.68
N ILE A 121 -0.80 13.50 -6.92
CA ILE A 121 0.46 14.18 -7.21
C ILE A 121 1.62 13.18 -7.32
N VAL A 122 1.77 12.28 -6.34
CA VAL A 122 2.84 11.27 -6.35
C VAL A 122 2.62 10.21 -7.45
N THR A 123 1.37 9.84 -7.73
CA THR A 123 1.07 8.88 -8.81
C THR A 123 1.40 9.45 -10.19
N GLU A 124 1.12 10.72 -10.43
CA GLU A 124 1.35 11.38 -11.72
C GLU A 124 2.79 11.82 -11.93
N LYS A 125 3.43 12.37 -10.89
CA LYS A 125 4.80 12.91 -10.97
C LYS A 125 5.88 11.89 -10.60
N GLY A 126 5.49 10.78 -9.97
CA GLY A 126 6.43 9.83 -9.38
C GLY A 126 7.00 10.31 -8.05
N PRO A 127 8.16 9.77 -7.63
CA PRO A 127 8.84 10.17 -6.41
C PRO A 127 9.09 11.68 -6.36
N LEU A 128 8.82 12.31 -5.22
CA LEU A 128 9.02 13.74 -5.03
C LEU A 128 10.48 14.04 -4.69
N ASP A 129 10.97 15.17 -5.21
CA ASP A 129 12.24 15.74 -4.77
C ASP A 129 12.25 15.92 -3.24
N PRO A 130 13.35 15.65 -2.52
CA PRO A 130 13.37 15.73 -1.07
C PRO A 130 13.02 17.10 -0.48
N HIS A 131 13.34 18.21 -1.15
CA HIS A 131 12.95 19.55 -0.70
C HIS A 131 11.45 19.78 -0.89
N LEU A 132 10.90 19.32 -2.02
CA LEU A 132 9.45 19.33 -2.27
C LEU A 132 8.72 18.47 -1.23
N ALA A 133 9.18 17.24 -0.98
CA ALA A 133 8.62 16.37 0.04
C ALA A 133 8.65 17.04 1.42
N LEU A 134 9.77 17.66 1.80
CA LEU A 134 9.90 18.35 3.09
C LEU A 134 8.92 19.53 3.22
N SER A 135 8.73 20.32 2.15
CA SER A 135 7.79 21.45 2.16
C SER A 135 6.33 21.04 2.32
N ILE A 136 6.00 19.79 1.99
CA ILE A 136 4.68 19.19 2.26
C ILE A 136 4.65 18.56 3.65
N PHE A 137 5.72 17.86 4.02
CA PHE A 137 5.82 17.11 5.27
C PHE A 137 5.82 17.99 6.52
N GLU A 138 6.49 19.14 6.47
CA GLU A 138 6.56 20.08 7.58
C GLU A 138 5.17 20.60 8.03
N PRO A 139 4.33 21.15 7.13
CA PRO A 139 2.95 21.50 7.43
C PRO A 139 2.14 20.39 8.11
N LEU A 140 2.34 19.13 7.69
CA LEU A 140 1.63 17.98 8.26
C LEU A 140 2.11 17.66 9.68
N CYS A 141 3.43 17.74 9.93
CA CYS A 141 3.99 17.55 11.25
C CYS A 141 3.47 18.62 12.23
N GLU A 142 3.42 19.89 11.82
CA GLU A 142 2.88 20.97 12.65
C GLU A 142 1.38 20.82 12.90
N ALA A 143 0.60 20.43 11.89
CA ALA A 143 -0.82 20.13 12.05
C ALA A 143 -1.07 19.02 13.10
N LEU A 144 -0.35 17.91 12.99
CA LEU A 144 -0.51 16.78 13.90
C LEU A 144 -0.01 17.10 15.30
N ALA A 145 1.11 17.81 15.44
CA ALA A 145 1.57 18.28 16.73
C ALA A 145 0.52 19.18 17.41
N LYS A 146 -0.13 20.07 16.65
CA LYS A 146 -1.21 20.90 17.18
C LYS A 146 -2.43 20.09 17.64
N ALA A 147 -2.78 19.04 16.89
CA ALA A 147 -3.84 18.12 17.29
C ALA A 147 -3.48 17.35 18.58
N HIS A 148 -2.23 16.89 18.70
CA HIS A 148 -1.73 16.15 19.86
C HIS A 148 -1.73 17.00 21.14
N GLU A 149 -1.48 18.32 21.05
CA GLU A 149 -1.63 19.27 22.18
C GLU A 149 -3.07 19.28 22.75
N LEU A 150 -4.07 18.94 21.93
CA LEU A 150 -5.47 18.83 22.30
C LEU A 150 -5.90 17.39 22.64
N ASN A 151 -4.94 16.45 22.72
CA ASN A 151 -5.16 15.00 22.87
C ASN A 151 -5.97 14.37 21.72
N ILE A 152 -5.89 14.95 20.52
CA ILE A 152 -6.54 14.42 19.31
C ILE A 152 -5.49 13.65 18.51
N ILE A 153 -5.74 12.37 18.24
CA ILE A 153 -4.87 11.51 17.42
C ILE A 153 -5.60 11.27 16.10
N HIS A 154 -4.93 11.47 14.97
CA HIS A 154 -5.55 11.39 13.66
C HIS A 154 -5.86 9.94 13.23
N ARG A 155 -4.94 9.00 13.45
CA ARG A 155 -5.06 7.54 13.23
C ARG A 155 -5.23 7.06 11.79
N ASP A 156 -5.26 7.96 10.81
CA ASP A 156 -5.45 7.66 9.37
C ASP A 156 -4.67 8.66 8.51
N VAL A 157 -3.43 8.92 8.90
CA VAL A 157 -2.53 9.77 8.11
C VAL A 157 -2.11 9.00 6.86
N LYS A 158 -2.48 9.51 5.68
CA LYS A 158 -2.14 8.93 4.37
C LYS A 158 -2.24 9.98 3.27
N ALA A 159 -1.64 9.70 2.12
CA ALA A 159 -1.56 10.66 1.01
C ALA A 159 -2.94 11.08 0.45
N SER A 160 -3.95 10.22 0.48
CA SER A 160 -5.31 10.58 0.04
C SER A 160 -6.02 11.55 0.99
N ASN A 161 -5.55 11.70 2.23
CA ASN A 161 -6.10 12.63 3.22
C ASN A 161 -5.30 13.95 3.25
N VAL A 162 -4.36 14.16 2.34
CA VAL A 162 -3.57 15.38 2.25
C VAL A 162 -3.91 16.08 0.95
N LEU A 163 -4.38 17.33 1.03
CA LEU A 163 -4.59 18.18 -0.13
C LEU A 163 -3.49 19.23 -0.24
N VAL A 164 -2.91 19.36 -1.41
CA VAL A 164 -1.96 20.43 -1.74
C VAL A 164 -2.70 21.45 -2.60
N CYS A 165 -2.99 22.61 -2.02
CA CYS A 165 -3.69 23.68 -2.71
C CYS A 165 -2.82 24.28 -3.82
N ARG A 166 -3.48 24.78 -4.87
CA ARG A 166 -2.80 25.56 -5.91
C ARG A 166 -2.50 26.95 -5.34
N PRO A 167 -1.24 27.42 -5.37
CA PRO A 167 -0.94 28.80 -4.99
C PRO A 167 -1.31 29.75 -6.12
N GLU A 168 -1.62 30.98 -5.76
CA GLU A 168 -1.93 32.06 -6.71
C GLU A 168 -0.72 32.44 -7.59
N ASN A 169 0.50 32.05 -7.18
CA ASN A 169 1.79 32.50 -7.70
C ASN A 169 2.73 31.36 -8.17
N GLY A 170 2.20 30.15 -8.42
CA GLY A 170 2.92 29.11 -9.18
C GLY A 170 3.92 28.22 -8.41
N GLY A 171 3.97 28.29 -7.08
CA GLY A 171 4.75 27.39 -6.21
C GLY A 171 3.93 26.20 -5.65
N ILE A 172 4.16 25.84 -4.40
CA ILE A 172 3.28 24.95 -3.61
C ILE A 172 2.36 25.83 -2.77
N GLY A 173 1.05 25.58 -2.83
CA GLY A 173 0.09 26.31 -2.01
C GLY A 173 -0.03 25.70 -0.62
N ARG A 174 -1.07 26.11 0.08
CA ARG A 174 -1.40 25.61 1.41
C ARG A 174 -1.54 24.07 1.40
N VAL A 175 -0.80 23.39 2.26
CA VAL A 175 -0.96 21.94 2.50
C VAL A 175 -1.97 21.75 3.62
N VAL A 176 -3.00 20.97 3.37
CA VAL A 176 -4.12 20.79 4.30
C VAL A 176 -4.34 19.31 4.57
N LEU A 177 -4.25 18.94 5.85
CA LEU A 177 -4.65 17.63 6.34
C LEU A 177 -6.18 17.59 6.48
N LEU A 178 -6.78 16.67 5.75
CA LEU A 178 -8.22 16.39 5.72
C LEU A 178 -8.57 15.31 6.75
N ASP A 179 -9.87 15.06 6.94
CA ASP A 179 -10.40 13.83 7.54
C ASP A 179 -9.73 13.38 8.84
N PHE A 180 -9.79 14.22 9.88
CA PHE A 180 -9.46 13.82 11.25
C PHE A 180 -10.46 12.76 11.76
N GLY A 181 -10.19 11.49 11.45
CA GLY A 181 -10.54 10.33 12.26
C GLY A 181 -12.02 10.07 12.59
N ILE A 182 -12.99 10.83 12.07
CA ILE A 182 -14.43 10.60 12.31
C ILE A 182 -14.84 9.19 11.85
N ALA A 183 -14.10 8.59 10.93
CA ALA A 183 -14.19 7.19 10.53
C ALA A 183 -14.08 6.17 11.68
N LYS A 184 -13.40 6.48 12.79
CA LYS A 184 -13.30 5.57 13.94
C LYS A 184 -14.44 5.68 14.96
N LEU A 185 -15.46 6.48 14.67
CA LEU A 185 -16.78 6.19 15.24
C LEU A 185 -17.26 4.81 14.82
N ALA A 186 -16.85 4.29 13.66
CA ALA A 186 -17.21 2.95 13.21
C ALA A 186 -16.32 1.84 13.80
N ASP A 187 -14.98 2.00 13.75
CA ASP A 187 -14.05 0.95 14.19
C ASP A 187 -14.10 0.67 15.69
N ALA A 188 -14.39 1.67 16.53
CA ALA A 188 -14.53 1.48 17.97
C ALA A 188 -15.89 0.89 18.37
N LEU A 189 -16.81 0.68 17.43
CA LEU A 189 -18.21 0.32 17.67
C LEU A 189 -18.63 -1.03 17.04
N SER A 190 -17.81 -1.65 16.20
CA SER A 190 -18.12 -2.97 15.63
C SER A 190 -16.86 -3.84 15.47
N PRO A 191 -16.43 -4.58 16.51
CA PRO A 191 -15.41 -5.63 16.35
C PRO A 191 -15.78 -6.64 15.26
N GLU A 192 -17.07 -6.76 14.90
CA GLU A 192 -17.59 -7.59 13.81
C GLU A 192 -17.19 -7.12 12.39
N LEU A 193 -17.00 -5.81 12.15
CA LEU A 193 -16.51 -5.30 10.85
C LEU A 193 -15.03 -5.63 10.65
N THR A 194 -14.25 -5.60 11.72
CA THR A 194 -12.89 -6.16 11.76
C THR A 194 -12.87 -7.70 11.73
N ALA A 195 -13.84 -8.38 12.33
CA ALA A 195 -13.93 -9.85 12.36
C ALA A 195 -14.42 -10.48 11.05
N THR A 196 -15.13 -9.72 10.21
CA THR A 196 -15.55 -10.14 8.86
C THR A 196 -14.48 -9.87 7.78
N GLY A 197 -13.31 -9.37 8.17
CA GLY A 197 -12.20 -9.10 7.25
C GLY A 197 -12.43 -7.92 6.30
N GLN A 198 -13.53 -7.18 6.46
CA GLN A 198 -13.82 -5.98 5.67
C GLN A 198 -13.16 -4.76 6.31
N SER A 199 -11.83 -4.70 6.26
CA SER A 199 -11.11 -3.46 6.56
C SER A 199 -11.45 -2.44 5.47
N LEU A 200 -12.28 -1.44 5.80
CA LEU A 200 -12.75 -0.38 4.89
C LEU A 200 -11.63 0.64 4.65
N GLY A 201 -10.67 0.23 3.82
CA GLY A 201 -9.54 1.04 3.36
C GLY A 201 -8.27 0.20 3.22
N THR A 202 -7.39 0.57 2.28
CA THR A 202 -6.08 -0.06 2.20
C THR A 202 -5.29 0.29 3.47
N PRO A 203 -4.83 -0.69 4.28
CA PRO A 203 -4.15 -0.45 5.56
C PRO A 203 -2.70 0.05 5.40
N SER A 204 -2.42 0.76 4.30
CA SER A 204 -1.08 1.06 3.79
C SER A 204 -0.17 1.88 4.72
N CYS A 205 -0.73 2.50 5.76
CA CYS A 205 0.00 3.28 6.76
C CYS A 205 -0.44 2.97 8.19
N MET A 206 -1.13 1.84 8.43
CA MET A 206 -1.66 1.51 9.75
C MET A 206 -0.55 1.10 10.71
N ALA A 207 -0.54 1.68 11.92
CA ALA A 207 0.47 1.36 12.93
C ALA A 207 0.21 -0.02 13.59
N PRO A 208 1.25 -0.74 14.05
CA PRO A 208 1.12 -2.05 14.68
C PRO A 208 0.15 -2.10 15.86
N GLU A 209 0.12 -1.08 16.70
CA GLU A 209 -0.82 -0.96 17.83
C GLU A 209 -2.27 -0.80 17.36
N GLN A 210 -2.51 -0.19 16.19
CA GLN A 210 -3.85 -0.12 15.61
C GLN A 210 -4.31 -1.49 15.12
N ILE A 211 -3.41 -2.24 14.48
CA ILE A 211 -3.68 -3.60 13.97
C ILE A 211 -4.02 -4.55 15.14
N HIS A 212 -3.29 -4.44 16.24
CA HIS A 212 -3.55 -5.22 17.45
C HIS A 212 -4.73 -4.72 18.29
N GLY A 213 -5.40 -3.62 17.91
CA GLY A 213 -6.47 -3.02 18.72
C GLY A 213 -5.99 -2.49 20.08
N GLN A 214 -4.70 -2.18 20.21
CA GLN A 214 -4.10 -1.66 21.44
C GLN A 214 -4.38 -0.15 21.61
N ARG A 215 -4.03 0.37 22.78
CA ARG A 215 -4.13 1.81 23.06
C ARG A 215 -3.22 2.59 22.13
N VAL A 216 -3.79 3.58 21.45
CA VAL A 216 -3.08 4.51 20.57
C VAL A 216 -2.74 5.81 21.29
N ASP A 217 -1.61 6.41 20.93
CA ASP A 217 -1.19 7.75 21.33
C ASP A 217 -0.68 8.54 20.10
N GLY A 218 -0.10 9.73 20.29
CA GLY A 218 0.41 10.54 19.19
C GLY A 218 1.49 9.84 18.33
N ARG A 219 2.16 8.82 18.87
CA ARG A 219 3.19 8.05 18.15
C ARG A 219 2.60 7.10 17.11
N THR A 220 1.30 6.85 17.15
CA THR A 220 0.56 6.22 16.07
C THR A 220 0.60 7.08 14.80
N ASP A 221 0.43 8.40 14.93
CA ASP A 221 0.52 9.30 13.78
C ASP A 221 1.98 9.46 13.30
N VAL A 222 2.96 9.38 14.21
CA VAL A 222 4.40 9.37 13.87
C VAL A 222 4.75 8.19 12.96
N TYR A 223 4.20 7.00 13.25
CA TYR A 223 4.38 5.83 12.39
C TYR A 223 3.83 6.06 10.98
N ALA A 224 2.61 6.57 10.90
CA ALA A 224 1.95 6.84 9.64
C ALA A 224 2.66 7.96 8.84
N LEU A 225 3.20 8.99 9.52
CA LEU A 225 4.07 9.99 8.92
C LEU A 225 5.36 9.38 8.35
N GLY A 226 5.97 8.40 9.03
CA GLY A 226 7.12 7.66 8.50
C GLY A 226 6.79 6.94 7.18
N GLY A 227 5.65 6.25 7.14
CA GLY A 227 5.15 5.60 5.91
C GLY A 227 4.81 6.60 4.81
N LEU A 228 4.22 7.75 5.15
CA LEU A 228 3.92 8.82 4.21
C LEU A 228 5.18 9.46 3.64
N LEU A 229 6.20 9.70 4.47
CA LEU A 229 7.49 10.23 4.02
C LEU A 229 8.19 9.25 3.07
N PHE A 230 8.18 7.95 3.39
CA PHE A 230 8.65 6.90 2.49
C PHE A 230 7.90 6.95 1.14
N TYR A 231 6.57 7.05 1.17
CA TYR A 231 5.75 7.11 -0.04
C TYR A 231 6.06 8.35 -0.90
N MET A 232 6.16 9.53 -0.29
CA MET A 232 6.51 10.75 -1.01
C MET A 232 7.87 10.64 -1.69
N LEU A 233 8.88 10.10 -1.00
CA LEU A 233 10.26 10.03 -1.50
C LEU A 233 10.50 8.90 -2.50
N THR A 234 9.68 7.84 -2.49
CA THR A 234 9.92 6.65 -3.33
C THR A 234 8.83 6.41 -4.37
N GLY A 235 7.69 7.09 -4.28
CA GLY A 235 6.50 6.82 -5.07
C GLY A 235 5.79 5.50 -4.73
N ARG A 236 6.28 4.74 -3.73
CA ARG A 236 5.82 3.39 -3.39
C ARG A 236 5.45 3.31 -1.92
N LEU A 237 4.46 2.49 -1.59
CA LEU A 237 4.15 2.26 -0.18
C LEU A 237 5.24 1.36 0.44
N PRO A 238 5.54 1.49 1.74
CA PRO A 238 6.53 0.64 2.41
C PRO A 238 6.24 -0.85 2.27
N PHE A 239 4.96 -1.22 2.29
CA PHE A 239 4.48 -2.58 2.09
C PHE A 239 3.29 -2.57 1.14
N GLN A 240 3.26 -3.51 0.20
CA GLN A 240 2.21 -3.66 -0.80
C GLN A 240 1.90 -5.14 -0.98
N ASP A 241 0.62 -5.46 -1.01
CA ASP A 241 0.08 -6.78 -1.30
C ASP A 241 -1.37 -6.61 -1.78
N SER A 242 -1.94 -7.61 -2.47
CA SER A 242 -3.35 -7.59 -2.86
C SER A 242 -4.28 -7.87 -1.66
N SER A 243 -3.77 -8.55 -0.62
CA SER A 243 -4.48 -8.87 0.60
C SER A 243 -4.23 -7.83 1.69
N ALA A 244 -5.32 -7.20 2.17
CA ALA A 244 -5.25 -6.26 3.30
C ALA A 244 -4.68 -6.91 4.57
N THR A 245 -5.03 -8.18 4.84
CA THR A 245 -4.49 -8.95 5.97
C THR A 245 -2.98 -9.16 5.83
N MET A 246 -2.49 -9.38 4.61
CA MET A 246 -1.05 -9.53 4.37
C MET A 246 -0.33 -8.19 4.56
N ILE A 247 -0.90 -7.07 4.10
CA ILE A 247 -0.32 -5.74 4.39
C ILE A 247 -0.22 -5.49 5.91
N GLN A 248 -1.25 -5.85 6.67
CA GLN A 248 -1.21 -5.77 8.13
C GLN A 248 -0.09 -6.65 8.70
N TYR A 249 0.01 -7.91 8.26
CA TYR A 249 1.08 -8.82 8.65
C TYR A 249 2.47 -8.24 8.37
N LEU A 250 2.67 -7.60 7.21
CA LEU A 250 3.94 -6.94 6.86
C LEU A 250 4.25 -5.78 7.81
N HIS A 251 3.28 -4.95 8.15
CA HIS A 251 3.48 -3.90 9.17
C HIS A 251 3.83 -4.47 10.55
N LEU A 252 3.37 -5.68 10.89
CA LEU A 252 3.70 -6.33 12.16
C LEU A 252 5.08 -7.00 12.16
N HIS A 253 5.48 -7.64 11.06
CA HIS A 253 6.60 -8.59 11.08
C HIS A 253 7.72 -8.30 10.08
N ALA A 254 7.45 -7.56 8.99
CA ALA A 254 8.45 -7.35 7.96
C ALA A 254 9.53 -6.36 8.40
N ARG A 255 10.73 -6.56 7.85
CA ARG A 255 11.79 -5.56 7.92
C ARG A 255 11.35 -4.32 7.14
N ARG A 256 11.54 -3.13 7.72
CA ARG A 256 11.20 -1.87 7.05
C ARG A 256 12.18 -1.65 5.89
N PRO A 257 11.69 -1.33 4.68
CA PRO A 257 12.56 -1.06 3.54
C PRO A 257 13.34 0.25 3.73
N ASN A 258 14.58 0.25 3.26
CA ASN A 258 15.42 1.44 3.20
C ASN A 258 15.10 2.24 1.95
N ILE A 259 14.86 3.55 2.07
CA ILE A 259 14.61 4.40 0.90
C ILE A 259 15.84 4.48 -0.01
N SER A 260 17.04 4.41 0.57
CA SER A 260 18.29 4.46 -0.20
C SER A 260 18.48 3.28 -1.15
N SER A 261 17.70 2.20 -0.96
CA SER A 261 17.69 1.05 -1.87
C SER A 261 16.78 1.25 -3.09
N ILE A 262 15.97 2.31 -3.10
CA ILE A 262 14.94 2.60 -4.10
C ILE A 262 15.25 3.92 -4.84
N VAL A 263 15.62 4.95 -4.10
CA VAL A 263 15.90 6.30 -4.62
C VAL A 263 17.22 6.85 -4.09
N SER A 264 17.77 7.84 -4.80
CA SER A 264 19.04 8.48 -4.44
C SER A 264 18.77 9.39 -3.25
N ALA A 265 19.13 8.96 -2.05
CA ALA A 265 18.81 9.67 -0.82
C ALA A 265 19.95 9.58 0.21
N PRO A 266 20.08 10.59 1.11
CA PRO A 266 20.99 10.50 2.24
C PRO A 266 20.70 9.29 3.12
N ARG A 267 21.72 8.53 3.50
CA ARG A 267 21.59 7.33 4.36
C ARG A 267 20.85 7.59 5.66
N ARG A 268 21.04 8.78 6.24
CA ARG A 268 20.36 9.17 7.48
C ARG A 268 18.84 9.13 7.38
N LEU A 269 18.26 9.29 6.19
CA LEU A 269 16.81 9.17 6.03
C LEU A 269 16.31 7.74 6.22
N ASP A 270 17.12 6.72 5.93
CA ASP A 270 16.76 5.33 6.28
C ASP A 270 16.59 5.19 7.79
N ASP A 271 17.54 5.73 8.57
CA ASP A 271 17.51 5.70 10.03
C ASP A 271 16.29 6.46 10.58
N VAL A 272 15.95 7.62 9.99
CA VAL A 272 14.76 8.40 10.37
C VAL A 272 13.47 7.62 10.09
N ILE A 273 13.32 7.06 8.90
CA ILE A 273 12.09 6.32 8.54
C ILE A 273 11.99 5.02 9.35
N ALA A 274 13.10 4.32 9.57
CA ALA A 274 13.14 3.12 10.40
C ALA A 274 12.74 3.41 11.85
N CYS A 275 13.23 4.51 12.44
CA CYS A 275 12.83 4.93 13.79
C CYS A 275 11.34 5.34 13.83
N ALA A 276 10.87 6.16 12.89
CA ALA A 276 9.46 6.55 12.82
C ALA A 276 8.53 5.33 12.70
N MET A 277 8.93 4.33 11.90
CA MET A 277 8.17 3.10 11.65
C MET A 277 8.55 1.92 12.55
N ALA A 278 9.18 2.16 13.71
CA ALA A 278 9.50 1.10 14.66
C ALA A 278 8.24 0.38 15.15
N ILE A 279 8.32 -0.94 15.37
CA ILE A 279 7.16 -1.74 15.79
C ILE A 279 6.62 -1.22 17.13
N ASN A 280 7.49 -1.14 18.12
CA ASN A 280 7.16 -0.64 19.45
C ASN A 280 7.07 0.90 19.42
N PRO A 281 5.94 1.51 19.85
CA PRO A 281 5.80 2.96 19.91
C PRO A 281 6.89 3.65 20.73
N ALA A 282 7.44 3.00 21.76
CA ALA A 282 8.49 3.59 22.59
C ALA A 282 9.82 3.83 21.86
N ASP A 283 10.07 3.12 20.76
CA ASP A 283 11.29 3.22 19.95
C ASP A 283 11.17 4.26 18.83
N ARG A 284 10.02 4.94 18.74
CA ARG A 284 9.73 6.00 17.76
C ARG A 284 10.11 7.38 18.29
N PHE A 285 10.09 8.37 17.40
CA PHE A 285 10.12 9.76 17.81
C PHE A 285 8.96 10.08 18.76
N PRO A 286 9.19 10.92 19.80
CA PRO A 286 8.18 11.20 20.81
C PRO A 286 6.96 11.95 20.27
N ASP A 287 7.13 12.74 19.20
CA ASP A 287 6.11 13.56 18.59
C ASP A 287 6.45 13.90 17.10
N PRO A 288 5.50 14.45 16.33
CA PRO A 288 5.73 14.83 14.93
C PRO A 288 6.82 15.89 14.72
N ARG A 289 7.04 16.82 15.66
CA ARG A 289 8.07 17.87 15.53
C ARG A 289 9.48 17.28 15.68
N ALA A 290 9.65 16.30 16.56
CA ALA A 290 10.89 15.55 16.71
C ALA A 290 11.25 14.77 15.44
N LEU A 291 10.26 14.12 14.80
CA LEU A 291 10.44 13.49 13.50
C LEU A 291 10.85 14.51 12.43
N LEU A 292 10.15 15.64 12.33
CA LEU A 292 10.49 16.72 11.38
C LEU A 292 11.93 17.23 11.57
N ALA A 293 12.36 17.45 12.82
CA ALA A 293 13.71 17.89 13.12
C ALA A 293 14.77 16.86 12.66
N ALA A 294 14.51 15.58 12.88
CA ALA A 294 15.37 14.50 12.40
C ALA A 294 15.42 14.44 10.87
N THR A 295 14.27 14.55 10.19
CA THR A 295 14.20 14.58 8.72
C THR A 295 14.99 15.76 8.14
N ARG A 296 14.84 16.96 8.71
CA ARG A 296 15.62 18.15 8.32
C ARG A 296 17.12 17.94 8.49
N SER A 297 17.52 17.35 9.62
CA SER A 297 18.94 17.05 9.86
C SER A 297 19.49 16.01 8.89
N ALA A 298 18.70 14.99 8.53
CA ALA A 298 19.10 13.96 7.59
C ALA A 298 19.28 14.50 6.17
N LEU A 299 18.44 15.44 5.74
CA LEU A 299 18.53 16.09 4.43
C LEU A 299 19.70 17.06 4.28
N ARG A 300 20.27 17.55 5.38
CA ARG A 300 21.50 18.36 5.36
C ARG A 300 22.77 17.53 5.17
N ASP A 301 22.68 16.21 5.36
CA ASP A 301 23.82 15.32 5.13
C ASP A 301 24.00 15.08 3.63
N THR A 302 25.16 15.47 3.10
CA THR A 302 25.48 15.42 1.66
C THR A 302 25.94 14.03 1.19
N ALA A 303 26.07 13.05 2.09
CA ALA A 303 26.39 11.67 1.73
C ALA A 303 25.17 10.97 1.08
N VAL A 304 24.92 11.30 -0.19
CA VAL A 304 23.88 10.68 -1.03
C VAL A 304 24.43 9.40 -1.63
N MET A 305 23.71 8.28 -1.48
CA MET A 305 24.02 7.05 -2.20
C MET A 305 23.38 7.10 -3.59
N PRO A 306 24.12 6.78 -4.67
CA PRO A 306 23.52 6.65 -5.99
C PRO A 306 22.55 5.45 -6.02
N VAL A 307 21.39 5.61 -6.68
CA VAL A 307 20.52 4.48 -7.05
C VAL A 307 21.31 3.56 -7.97
N PRO A 308 21.29 2.23 -7.79
CA PRO A 308 21.87 1.32 -8.78
C PRO A 308 21.09 1.42 -10.10
N THR A 309 21.58 2.22 -11.04
CA THR A 309 21.01 2.40 -12.40
C THR A 309 21.71 1.54 -13.44
N GLY A 310 22.45 0.49 -13.02
CA GLY A 310 23.10 -0.46 -13.92
C GLY A 310 22.37 -1.80 -13.98
N GLU A 311 22.53 -2.50 -15.10
CA GLU A 311 22.36 -3.95 -15.19
C GLU A 311 23.13 -4.63 -14.05
N ILE A 312 22.41 -5.18 -13.07
CA ILE A 312 23.00 -5.83 -11.90
C ILE A 312 23.21 -7.31 -12.23
N PRO A 313 24.41 -7.86 -12.05
CA PRO A 313 24.64 -9.29 -12.16
C PRO A 313 23.74 -10.05 -11.18
N CYS A 314 22.91 -10.93 -11.72
CA CYS A 314 21.95 -11.71 -10.94
C CYS A 314 22.10 -13.20 -11.21
N VAL A 315 21.59 -13.98 -10.28
CA VAL A 315 21.40 -15.41 -10.41
C VAL A 315 19.90 -15.68 -10.40
N ALA A 316 19.45 -16.49 -11.35
CA ALA A 316 18.10 -17.04 -11.34
C ALA A 316 18.14 -18.56 -11.12
N LEU A 317 17.23 -19.03 -10.28
CA LEU A 317 16.93 -20.43 -10.03
C LEU A 317 15.53 -20.72 -10.52
N MET A 318 15.40 -21.54 -11.55
CA MET A 318 14.11 -22.05 -12.01
C MET A 318 13.85 -23.41 -11.38
N VAL A 319 12.72 -23.57 -10.70
CA VAL A 319 12.27 -24.85 -10.16
C VAL A 319 11.09 -25.32 -11.00
N THR A 320 11.16 -26.54 -11.51
CA THR A 320 10.10 -27.16 -12.30
C THR A 320 9.63 -28.45 -11.65
N THR A 321 8.36 -28.75 -11.83
CA THR A 321 7.75 -30.01 -11.42
C THR A 321 6.94 -30.59 -12.55
N ALA A 322 7.09 -31.89 -12.78
CA ALA A 322 6.31 -32.59 -13.77
C ALA A 322 5.96 -33.99 -13.28
N ASP A 323 4.82 -34.49 -13.73
CA ASP A 323 4.46 -35.89 -13.55
C ASP A 323 5.19 -36.76 -14.59
N ARG A 324 5.76 -37.88 -14.14
CA ARG A 324 6.36 -38.91 -15.00
C ARG A 324 5.34 -39.85 -15.63
N SER A 325 4.10 -39.89 -15.15
CA SER A 325 3.12 -40.91 -15.51
C SER A 325 2.50 -40.74 -16.91
N GLY A 326 2.76 -39.61 -17.58
CA GLY A 326 2.35 -39.40 -18.98
C GLY A 326 0.84 -39.36 -19.20
N GLY A 327 0.06 -38.97 -18.18
CA GLY A 327 -1.41 -38.85 -18.28
C GLY A 327 -2.20 -40.02 -17.69
N ALA A 328 -1.59 -40.87 -16.86
CA ALA A 328 -2.36 -41.76 -16.00
C ALA A 328 -3.20 -40.94 -14.99
N ALA A 329 -4.27 -41.54 -14.45
CA ALA A 329 -5.13 -40.85 -13.50
C ALA A 329 -4.30 -40.35 -12.29
N LEU A 330 -4.32 -39.03 -12.08
CA LEU A 330 -3.70 -38.38 -10.92
C LEU A 330 -4.45 -38.80 -9.67
N ASP A 331 -3.82 -39.60 -8.82
CA ASP A 331 -4.35 -39.90 -7.49
C ASP A 331 -4.02 -38.77 -6.50
N ALA A 332 -4.71 -38.77 -5.36
CA ALA A 332 -4.57 -37.71 -4.36
C ALA A 332 -3.13 -37.58 -3.83
N ALA A 333 -2.41 -38.69 -3.68
CA ALA A 333 -1.03 -38.66 -3.19
C ALA A 333 -0.07 -37.97 -4.16
N LEU A 334 -0.25 -38.19 -5.47
CA LEU A 334 0.53 -37.52 -6.50
C LEU A 334 0.21 -36.02 -6.59
N LEU A 335 -1.06 -35.64 -6.48
CA LEU A 335 -1.48 -34.23 -6.45
C LEU A 335 -0.91 -33.51 -5.23
N ASP A 336 -1.02 -34.11 -4.05
CA ASP A 336 -0.50 -33.54 -2.80
C ASP A 336 1.02 -33.29 -2.88
N ASP A 337 1.80 -34.22 -3.45
CA ASP A 337 3.25 -34.03 -3.60
C ASP A 337 3.61 -32.99 -4.68
N LEU A 338 2.86 -32.93 -5.79
CA LEU A 338 3.06 -31.88 -6.81
C LEU A 338 2.83 -30.48 -6.22
N GLU A 339 1.72 -30.30 -5.48
CA GLU A 339 1.38 -29.03 -4.83
C GLU A 339 2.37 -28.66 -3.71
N ALA A 340 2.98 -29.64 -3.05
CA ALA A 340 3.94 -29.41 -1.98
C ALA A 340 5.30 -28.87 -2.47
N VAL A 341 5.62 -28.96 -3.76
CA VAL A 341 6.97 -28.62 -4.24
C VAL A 341 7.27 -27.14 -4.20
N MET A 342 6.40 -26.30 -4.77
CA MET A 342 6.67 -24.88 -4.89
C MET A 342 6.73 -24.17 -3.53
N PRO A 343 5.82 -24.43 -2.58
CA PRO A 343 5.92 -23.87 -1.23
C PRO A 343 7.22 -24.26 -0.52
N ALA A 344 7.64 -25.53 -0.64
CA ALA A 344 8.90 -25.99 -0.07
C ALA A 344 10.11 -25.31 -0.74
N ALA A 345 10.13 -25.22 -2.07
CA ALA A 345 11.19 -24.56 -2.80
C ALA A 345 11.32 -23.08 -2.42
N GLN A 346 10.20 -22.36 -2.34
CA GLN A 346 10.17 -20.96 -1.91
C GLN A 346 10.69 -20.78 -0.49
N GLN A 347 10.31 -21.65 0.45
CA GLN A 347 10.83 -21.60 1.82
C GLN A 347 12.35 -21.79 1.85
N LEU A 348 12.89 -22.77 1.14
CA LEU A 348 14.33 -23.03 1.11
C LEU A 348 15.11 -21.91 0.43
N LEU A 349 14.63 -21.43 -0.71
CA LEU A 349 15.30 -20.41 -1.52
C LEU A 349 15.27 -19.03 -0.86
N SER A 350 14.18 -18.67 -0.17
CA SER A 350 14.09 -17.42 0.59
C SER A 350 15.12 -17.34 1.72
N THR A 351 15.40 -18.46 2.41
CA THR A 351 16.48 -18.50 3.43
C THR A 351 17.88 -18.33 2.82
N SER A 352 18.03 -18.61 1.54
CA SER A 352 19.27 -18.46 0.78
C SER A 352 19.37 -17.13 0.02
N GLY A 353 18.46 -16.18 0.29
CA GLY A 353 18.50 -14.83 -0.28
C GLY A 353 17.84 -14.67 -1.66
N PHE A 354 17.12 -15.69 -2.13
CA PHE A 354 16.36 -15.62 -3.38
C PHE A 354 14.92 -15.16 -3.15
N GLN A 355 14.43 -14.27 -4.00
CA GLN A 355 13.02 -13.84 -4.01
C GLN A 355 12.27 -14.51 -5.17
N LEU A 356 10.99 -14.85 -4.97
CA LEU A 356 10.12 -15.33 -6.04
C LEU A 356 9.86 -14.18 -7.03
N ALA A 357 10.18 -14.40 -8.30
CA ALA A 357 10.02 -13.42 -9.37
C ALA A 357 8.86 -13.78 -10.32
N VAL A 358 8.64 -15.06 -10.60
CA VAL A 358 7.55 -15.55 -11.46
C VAL A 358 7.05 -16.89 -10.92
N ASP A 359 5.73 -17.09 -10.90
CA ASP A 359 5.08 -18.36 -10.56
C ASP A 359 4.05 -18.72 -11.63
N LEU A 360 4.21 -19.91 -12.23
CA LEU A 360 3.35 -20.48 -13.27
C LEU A 360 2.75 -21.84 -12.82
N GLY A 361 2.72 -22.11 -11.51
CA GLY A 361 2.20 -23.34 -10.92
C GLY A 361 3.19 -24.49 -10.96
N ALA A 362 3.44 -25.07 -12.14
CA ALA A 362 4.40 -26.17 -12.31
C ALA A 362 5.85 -25.68 -12.51
N THR A 363 6.04 -24.36 -12.60
CA THR A 363 7.34 -23.73 -12.78
C THR A 363 7.38 -22.41 -12.01
N ALA A 364 8.41 -22.23 -11.20
CA ALA A 364 8.66 -21.00 -10.48
C ALA A 364 10.08 -20.51 -10.73
N LEU A 365 10.25 -19.20 -10.80
CA LEU A 365 11.52 -18.54 -11.01
C LEU A 365 11.87 -17.68 -9.81
N PHE A 366 13.05 -17.91 -9.27
CA PHE A 366 13.57 -17.21 -8.11
C PHE A 366 14.83 -16.44 -8.49
N VAL A 367 14.99 -15.22 -8.02
CA VAL A 367 16.11 -14.35 -8.38
C VAL A 367 16.82 -13.84 -7.15
N ALA A 368 18.14 -13.74 -7.23
CA ALA A 368 18.97 -13.05 -6.26
C ALA A 368 20.03 -12.21 -6.96
N ARG A 369 20.49 -11.15 -6.31
CA ARG A 369 21.68 -10.41 -6.75
C ARG A 369 22.90 -11.29 -6.54
N ALA A 370 23.76 -11.41 -7.55
CA ALA A 370 24.89 -12.35 -7.52
C ALA A 370 25.89 -12.08 -6.39
N GLU A 371 26.02 -10.82 -5.97
CA GLU A 371 26.89 -10.40 -4.85
C GLU A 371 26.35 -10.80 -3.47
N LEU A 372 25.05 -11.10 -3.36
CA LEU A 372 24.38 -11.38 -2.07
C LEU A 372 24.24 -12.87 -1.79
N VAL A 373 24.58 -13.73 -2.75
CA VAL A 373 24.43 -15.18 -2.64
C VAL A 373 25.76 -15.90 -2.80
N GLY A 374 25.91 -17.01 -2.07
CA GLY A 374 27.07 -17.90 -2.21
C GLY A 374 27.08 -18.64 -3.54
N ASP A 375 27.73 -19.80 -3.59
CA ASP A 375 27.75 -20.63 -4.80
C ASP A 375 26.33 -21.08 -5.19
N PRO A 376 25.76 -20.56 -6.31
CA PRO A 376 24.39 -20.85 -6.66
C PRO A 376 24.17 -22.30 -7.11
N VAL A 377 25.22 -22.98 -7.59
CA VAL A 377 25.13 -24.39 -7.97
C VAL A 377 25.06 -25.28 -6.73
N ALA A 378 25.84 -24.94 -5.69
CA ALA A 378 25.76 -25.59 -4.39
C ALA A 378 24.39 -25.38 -3.72
N ILE A 379 23.85 -24.15 -3.78
CA ILE A 379 22.51 -23.83 -3.26
C ILE A 379 21.45 -24.65 -4.01
N ALA A 380 21.47 -24.65 -5.35
CA ALA A 380 20.53 -25.44 -6.15
C ALA A 380 20.60 -26.93 -5.84
N SER A 381 21.80 -27.47 -5.62
CA SER A 381 22.02 -28.86 -5.20
C SER A 381 21.44 -29.17 -3.82
N ALA A 382 21.62 -28.28 -2.85
CA ALA A 382 21.07 -28.45 -1.52
C ALA A 382 19.54 -28.37 -1.53
N VAL A 383 18.97 -27.43 -2.29
CA VAL A 383 17.51 -27.29 -2.47
C VAL A 383 16.95 -28.56 -3.11
N PHE A 384 17.53 -29.01 -4.21
CA PHE A 384 17.11 -30.25 -4.88
C PHE A 384 17.14 -31.45 -3.92
N ASP A 385 18.23 -31.65 -3.18
CA ASP A 385 18.34 -32.74 -2.20
C ASP A 385 17.24 -32.69 -1.13
N GLN A 386 16.90 -31.50 -0.65
CA GLN A 386 15.87 -31.33 0.38
C GLN A 386 14.46 -31.55 -0.19
N LEU A 387 14.20 -31.08 -1.42
CA LEU A 387 12.95 -31.38 -2.13
C LEU A 387 12.78 -32.89 -2.36
N GLN A 388 13.87 -33.59 -2.67
CA GLN A 388 13.88 -35.06 -2.81
C GLN A 388 13.64 -35.81 -1.49
N ARG A 389 13.87 -35.18 -0.33
CA ARG A 389 13.68 -35.77 1.00
C ARG A 389 12.37 -35.37 1.69
N ARG A 390 11.47 -34.65 1.00
CA ARG A 390 10.18 -34.25 1.57
C ARG A 390 9.38 -35.46 2.04
N ARG A 391 8.66 -35.26 3.14
CA ARG A 391 7.72 -36.27 3.64
C ARG A 391 6.57 -36.41 2.66
N GLY A 392 6.24 -37.65 2.29
CA GLY A 392 5.15 -37.92 1.34
C GLY A 392 5.53 -37.81 -0.13
N ARG A 393 6.84 -37.70 -0.46
CA ARG A 393 7.31 -37.68 -1.84
C ARG A 393 6.80 -38.89 -2.64
N ASP A 394 6.24 -38.63 -3.81
CA ASP A 394 5.87 -39.64 -4.79
C ASP A 394 6.99 -39.82 -5.83
N SER A 395 7.32 -41.07 -6.18
CA SER A 395 8.40 -41.36 -7.14
C SER A 395 8.06 -40.95 -8.58
N ARG A 396 6.78 -40.66 -8.87
CA ARG A 396 6.32 -40.13 -10.16
C ARG A 396 6.54 -38.63 -10.29
N VAL A 397 6.77 -37.90 -9.20
CA VAL A 397 7.07 -36.46 -9.27
C VAL A 397 8.53 -36.26 -9.68
N ARG A 398 8.69 -35.60 -10.83
CA ARG A 398 9.97 -35.13 -11.35
C ARG A 398 10.19 -33.70 -10.88
N ILE A 399 11.41 -33.42 -10.42
CA ILE A 399 11.82 -32.09 -10.02
C ILE A 399 13.05 -31.70 -10.82
N GLY A 400 13.00 -30.53 -11.45
CA GLY A 400 14.14 -29.89 -12.08
C GLY A 400 14.50 -28.61 -11.35
N VAL A 401 15.79 -28.36 -11.16
CA VAL A 401 16.29 -27.07 -10.64
C VAL A 401 17.35 -26.56 -11.60
N CYS A 402 17.14 -25.43 -12.25
CA CYS A 402 18.10 -24.86 -13.18
C CYS A 402 18.70 -23.56 -12.65
N VAL A 403 20.03 -23.43 -12.76
CA VAL A 403 20.80 -22.23 -12.45
C VAL A 403 21.15 -21.47 -13.71
N HIS A 404 20.81 -20.19 -13.73
CA HIS A 404 21.16 -19.25 -14.79
C HIS A 404 21.77 -17.97 -14.21
N ARG A 405 22.71 -17.36 -14.93
CA ARG A 405 23.27 -16.06 -14.61
C ARG A 405 23.04 -15.11 -15.77
N ASP A 406 22.46 -13.96 -15.47
CA ASP A 406 22.39 -12.85 -16.42
C ASP A 406 22.29 -11.54 -15.65
N ALA A 407 22.43 -10.44 -16.35
CA ALA A 407 22.18 -9.15 -15.76
C ALA A 407 20.68 -8.83 -15.74
N ALA A 408 20.25 -8.08 -14.73
CA ALA A 408 18.89 -7.59 -14.63
C ALA A 408 18.85 -6.16 -14.12
N THR A 409 17.87 -5.40 -14.63
CA THR A 409 17.58 -4.05 -14.16
C THR A 409 16.55 -4.11 -13.05
N PHE A 410 16.74 -3.30 -12.02
CA PHE A 410 15.80 -3.16 -10.92
C PHE A 410 15.18 -1.77 -10.93
N VAL A 411 13.90 -1.70 -10.61
CA VAL A 411 13.25 -0.45 -10.21
C VAL A 411 12.75 -0.69 -8.79
N GLY A 412 13.47 -0.16 -7.80
CA GLY A 412 13.27 -0.51 -6.39
C GLY A 412 13.61 -1.98 -6.11
N SER A 413 12.67 -2.71 -5.51
CA SER A 413 12.75 -4.16 -5.28
C SER A 413 12.40 -5.00 -6.51
N ASP A 414 11.72 -4.40 -7.48
CA ASP A 414 11.14 -5.13 -8.61
C ASP A 414 12.16 -5.31 -9.72
N ILE A 415 12.37 -6.57 -10.08
CA ILE A 415 13.14 -6.92 -11.26
C ILE A 415 12.33 -6.61 -12.53
N GLN A 416 12.94 -5.90 -13.46
CA GLN A 416 12.31 -5.60 -14.75
C GLN A 416 12.31 -6.85 -15.67
N PRO A 417 11.28 -7.04 -16.50
CA PRO A 417 11.25 -8.10 -17.49
C PRO A 417 12.47 -8.07 -18.41
N GLY A 418 13.17 -9.20 -18.53
CA GLY A 418 14.40 -9.31 -19.32
C GLY A 418 14.81 -10.78 -19.55
N PRO A 419 15.97 -11.04 -20.17
CA PRO A 419 16.46 -12.40 -20.44
C PRO A 419 16.53 -13.28 -19.19
N LEU A 420 16.87 -12.69 -18.03
CA LEU A 420 16.87 -13.40 -16.75
C LEU A 420 15.49 -13.95 -16.36
N LEU A 421 14.39 -13.33 -16.79
CA LEU A 421 13.02 -13.77 -16.47
C LEU A 421 12.36 -14.57 -17.60
N ARG A 422 13.13 -15.01 -18.62
CA ARG A 422 12.61 -15.72 -19.79
C ARG A 422 13.31 -17.08 -19.95
N PRO A 423 12.89 -18.13 -19.22
CA PRO A 423 13.55 -19.44 -19.30
C PRO A 423 13.63 -20.04 -20.71
N ALA A 424 12.73 -19.67 -21.62
CA ALA A 424 12.80 -20.06 -23.04
C ALA A 424 14.11 -19.63 -23.73
N THR A 425 14.82 -18.61 -23.23
CA THR A 425 16.11 -18.15 -23.78
C THR A 425 17.31 -18.88 -23.18
N TRP A 426 17.10 -19.76 -22.20
CA TRP A 426 18.18 -20.38 -21.41
C TRP A 426 18.79 -21.62 -22.08
N ASN A 427 18.24 -22.04 -23.22
CA ASN A 427 18.67 -23.19 -24.02
C ASN A 427 18.80 -24.49 -23.20
N LEU A 428 17.71 -24.86 -22.53
CA LEU A 428 17.60 -26.06 -21.70
C LEU A 428 16.81 -27.16 -22.42
N PRO A 429 17.02 -28.44 -22.05
CA PRO A 429 16.15 -29.53 -22.51
C PRO A 429 14.71 -29.35 -22.00
N GLU A 430 13.73 -29.85 -22.74
CA GLU A 430 12.30 -29.76 -22.36
C GLU A 430 11.99 -30.52 -21.06
N ASP A 431 12.65 -31.67 -20.87
CA ASP A 431 12.45 -32.55 -19.72
C ASP A 431 13.53 -32.34 -18.65
N LEU A 432 13.37 -31.30 -17.83
CA LEU A 432 14.30 -31.03 -16.74
C LEU A 432 14.11 -31.97 -15.55
N GLU A 433 15.16 -32.71 -15.25
CA GLU A 433 15.29 -33.51 -14.03
C GLU A 433 16.68 -33.35 -13.42
N GLY A 434 16.72 -33.17 -12.11
CA GLY A 434 17.97 -32.91 -11.41
C GLY A 434 18.35 -31.44 -11.44
N VAL A 435 19.61 -31.15 -11.11
CA VAL A 435 20.17 -29.80 -11.11
C VAL A 435 20.89 -29.55 -12.42
N TRP A 436 20.47 -28.51 -13.12
CA TRP A 436 21.03 -28.06 -14.38
C TRP A 436 21.69 -26.70 -14.25
N VAL A 437 22.73 -26.48 -15.05
CA VAL A 437 23.38 -25.17 -15.20
C VAL A 437 23.38 -24.79 -16.67
N THR A 438 23.14 -23.52 -16.98
CA THR A 438 23.10 -23.03 -18.38
C THR A 438 24.50 -22.72 -18.90
N ASN A 439 24.61 -22.43 -20.20
CA ASN A 439 25.86 -21.99 -20.84
C ASN A 439 26.44 -20.68 -20.26
N LYS A 440 25.62 -19.88 -19.57
CA LYS A 440 26.04 -18.68 -18.83
C LYS A 440 26.73 -19.02 -17.49
N ILE A 441 26.58 -20.25 -17.01
CA ILE A 441 27.28 -20.80 -15.85
C ILE A 441 28.48 -21.64 -16.30
N ASP A 442 28.29 -22.51 -17.29
CA ASP A 442 29.31 -23.38 -17.86
C ASP A 442 29.35 -23.22 -19.38
N ALA A 443 30.26 -22.37 -19.87
CA ALA A 443 30.39 -22.06 -21.30
C ALA A 443 30.75 -23.27 -22.18
N SER A 444 31.19 -24.39 -21.58
CA SER A 444 31.49 -25.63 -22.32
C SER A 444 30.24 -26.45 -22.68
N ALA A 445 29.08 -26.10 -22.14
CA ALA A 445 27.83 -26.83 -22.31
C ALA A 445 26.78 -26.02 -23.12
N PRO A 446 26.70 -26.21 -24.46
CA PRO A 446 25.86 -25.37 -25.32
C PRO A 446 24.36 -25.47 -24.99
N THR A 447 23.87 -26.63 -24.53
CA THR A 447 22.45 -26.90 -24.20
C THR A 447 22.20 -27.06 -22.68
N GLY A 448 23.08 -26.44 -21.87
CA GLY A 448 23.12 -26.65 -20.43
C GLY A 448 23.65 -28.03 -20.03
N ARG A 449 24.01 -28.18 -18.75
CA ARG A 449 24.61 -29.41 -18.21
C ARG A 449 23.93 -29.82 -16.92
N CYS A 450 23.54 -31.10 -16.82
CA CYS A 450 23.14 -31.69 -15.55
C CYS A 450 24.38 -31.89 -14.67
N VAL A 451 24.35 -31.33 -13.46
CA VAL A 451 25.43 -31.41 -12.48
C VAL A 451 25.07 -32.29 -11.29
N ARG A 452 23.79 -32.66 -11.16
CA ARG A 452 23.27 -33.55 -10.13
C ARG A 452 21.97 -34.20 -10.61
N SER A 453 21.91 -35.53 -10.63
CA SER A 453 20.72 -36.29 -11.00
C SER A 453 19.93 -36.77 -9.79
#